data_AF-A0A0A9ZHH1-F1
#
_entry.id   AF-A0A0A9ZHH1-F1
#
_cell.length_a   1.000
_cell.length_b   1.000
_cell.length_c   1.000
_cell.angle_alpha   90.00
_cell.angle_beta   90.00
_cell.angle_gamma   90.00
#
_symmetry.space_group_name_H-M   'P 1'
#
loop_
_entity.id
_entity.type
_entity.pdbx_description
1 polymer ?
#
loop_
_entity_poly.entity_id
_entity_poly.type
_entity_poly.pdbx_seq_one_letter_code
_entity_poly.pdbx_strand_id
1 'polypeptide(L)'
;HTHTARRNGRQDTNSSTYGGQRVHSLPQQYPSKNEELMTQGPEMIPVQHSKGDKNAPTRMVVAPSTYTLPPVDDMPMTPEMISNRPQLSIALVCHSNVNRSMEAHAILAANGYKFVGSYGAGSKIRLPGETITKPNVYDFGISYSYMISDLKHKNQSRYTKNGILGMLSRDAKVKLAPERFQDTVIRVDLVIAYEQRVFEIVVEDLLRK
;
A
#
# COMPACT_ATOMS: atom_id res chain seq x y z
N HIS A 1 35.44 -7.65 60.92
CA HIS A 1 36.40 -6.82 60.18
C HIS A 1 35.74 -5.48 59.91
N THR A 2 36.21 -4.48 60.62
CA THR A 2 35.88 -3.05 60.60
C THR A 2 36.46 -2.35 59.37
N HIS A 3 35.71 -1.42 58.76
CA HIS A 3 36.14 -0.10 58.24
C HIS A 3 34.93 0.53 57.51
N THR A 4 34.22 1.53 58.04
CA THR A 4 34.49 2.99 58.15
C THR A 4 34.99 3.72 56.90
N ALA A 5 34.34 4.87 56.67
CA ALA A 5 34.76 6.11 55.98
C ALA A 5 34.06 6.35 54.61
N ARG A 6 33.14 7.32 54.46
CA ARG A 6 33.19 8.80 54.59
C ARG A 6 33.44 9.51 53.24
N ARG A 7 32.40 10.29 52.88
CA ARG A 7 32.41 11.73 52.52
C ARG A 7 32.84 12.22 51.12
N ASN A 8 31.97 13.12 50.66
CA ASN A 8 32.17 14.36 49.90
C ASN A 8 32.61 14.19 48.43
N GLY A 9 31.92 14.73 47.43
CA GLY A 9 31.24 16.02 47.38
C GLY A 9 32.09 16.97 46.54
N ARG A 10 31.71 17.19 45.27
CA ARG A 10 32.03 18.40 44.51
C ARG A 10 31.15 18.51 43.29
N GLN A 11 30.35 19.57 43.29
CA GLN A 11 29.83 20.24 42.10
C GLN A 11 31.02 20.70 41.27
N ASP A 12 30.90 20.67 39.94
CA ASP A 12 31.48 21.69 39.07
C ASP A 12 30.62 21.82 37.82
N THR A 13 30.05 23.01 37.72
CA THR A 13 29.41 23.61 36.55
C THR A 13 30.41 23.77 35.41
N ASN A 14 30.00 23.51 34.17
CA ASN A 14 30.58 24.19 33.03
C ASN A 14 29.54 24.42 31.93
N SER A 15 28.94 25.60 32.00
CA SER A 15 28.52 26.39 30.85
C SER A 15 29.69 26.63 29.90
N SER A 16 29.52 26.35 28.60
CA SER A 16 30.23 27.09 27.56
C SER A 16 29.44 27.03 26.25
N THR A 17 28.68 28.09 26.04
CA THR A 17 28.37 28.70 24.75
C THR A 17 29.59 28.76 23.84
N TYR A 18 29.45 28.40 22.56
CA TYR A 18 29.86 29.17 21.37
C TYR A 18 29.77 28.28 20.12
N GLY A 19 29.08 28.78 19.09
CA GLY A 19 29.14 28.18 17.75
C GLY A 19 27.83 28.30 16.98
N GLY A 20 27.49 29.52 16.57
CA GLY A 20 26.36 29.78 15.68
C GLY A 20 26.45 28.91 14.42
N GLN A 21 25.50 28.00 14.26
CA GLN A 21 25.33 27.27 13.02
C GLN A 21 24.47 28.10 12.08
N ARG A 22 25.09 28.39 10.93
CA ARG A 22 24.52 29.07 9.78
C ARG A 22 23.13 28.53 9.48
N VAL A 23 22.17 29.44 9.46
CA VAL A 23 20.92 29.28 8.71
C VAL A 23 21.28 29.00 7.26
N HIS A 24 21.31 27.72 6.89
CA HIS A 24 21.28 27.33 5.50
C HIS A 24 19.87 27.60 4.99
N SER A 25 19.75 28.71 4.27
CA SER A 25 18.61 29.08 3.44
C SER A 25 18.14 27.87 2.64
N LEU A 26 16.85 27.54 2.79
CA LEU A 26 16.11 26.67 1.88
C LEU A 26 16.38 27.12 0.43
N PRO A 27 16.70 26.20 -0.50
CA PRO A 27 16.63 26.54 -1.91
C PRO A 27 15.16 26.82 -2.26
N GLN A 28 14.82 28.10 -2.37
CA GLN A 28 13.69 28.57 -3.15
C GLN A 28 13.93 28.16 -4.61
N GLN A 29 13.12 27.24 -5.12
CA GLN A 29 12.39 27.35 -6.40
C GLN A 29 11.82 25.97 -6.78
N TYR A 30 10.58 25.72 -6.34
CA TYR A 30 9.70 24.85 -7.13
C TYR A 30 9.17 25.71 -8.30
N PRO A 31 9.19 25.22 -9.56
CA PRO A 31 8.59 25.96 -10.66
C PRO A 31 7.08 26.10 -10.44
N SER A 32 6.63 27.36 -10.37
CA SER A 32 5.27 27.86 -10.12
C SER A 32 4.21 27.50 -11.18
N LYS A 33 4.35 26.40 -11.92
CA LYS A 33 3.47 26.12 -13.08
C LYS A 33 2.18 25.34 -12.77
N ASN A 34 1.95 24.92 -11.53
CA ASN A 34 0.79 24.08 -11.19
C ASN A 34 -0.33 24.78 -10.43
N GLU A 35 -0.14 26.02 -9.96
CA GLU A 35 -1.23 26.78 -9.30
C GLU A 35 -2.24 27.36 -10.31
N GLU A 36 -1.83 27.65 -11.55
CA GLU A 36 -2.74 28.16 -12.59
C GLU A 36 -3.70 27.10 -13.16
N LEU A 37 -3.47 25.80 -12.91
CA LEU A 37 -4.30 24.72 -13.46
C LEU A 37 -5.47 24.30 -12.54
N MET A 38 -5.52 24.79 -11.30
CA MET A 38 -6.55 24.39 -10.32
C MET A 38 -7.76 25.33 -10.25
N THR A 39 -7.80 26.41 -11.04
CA THR A 39 -8.86 27.44 -10.96
C THR A 39 -9.95 27.36 -12.03
N GLN A 40 -9.88 26.40 -12.96
CA GLN A 40 -10.91 26.25 -14.00
C GLN A 40 -11.85 25.09 -13.65
N GLY A 41 -13.07 25.44 -13.25
CA GLY A 41 -14.15 24.46 -13.07
C GLY A 41 -14.49 23.73 -14.39
N PRO A 42 -15.15 22.57 -14.33
CA PRO A 42 -15.39 21.74 -15.50
C PRO A 42 -16.20 22.48 -16.59
N GLU A 43 -15.70 22.44 -17.82
CA GLU A 43 -16.37 23.03 -18.99
C GLU A 43 -17.62 22.21 -19.35
N MET A 44 -18.76 22.91 -19.48
CA MET A 44 -20.06 22.29 -19.78
C MET A 44 -20.32 22.40 -21.28
N ILE A 45 -20.51 21.26 -21.96
CA ILE A 45 -20.80 21.23 -23.40
C ILE A 45 -22.23 20.76 -23.71
N PRO A 46 -22.90 21.38 -24.70
CA PRO A 46 -24.24 21.00 -25.11
C PRO A 46 -24.23 19.73 -25.98
N VAL A 47 -25.13 18.78 -25.69
CA VAL A 47 -25.32 17.58 -26.52
C VAL A 47 -26.11 17.93 -27.77
N GLN A 48 -25.53 17.74 -28.96
CA GLN A 48 -26.26 17.82 -30.22
C GLN A 48 -27.16 16.59 -30.37
N HIS A 49 -28.47 16.82 -30.47
CA HIS A 49 -29.43 15.76 -30.75
C HIS A 49 -29.46 15.48 -32.26
N SER A 50 -29.65 14.20 -32.63
CA SER A 50 -29.93 13.81 -34.02
C SER A 50 -31.17 14.55 -34.52
N LYS A 51 -31.06 15.14 -35.72
CA LYS A 51 -32.07 15.98 -36.38
C LYS A 51 -33.48 15.38 -36.25
N GLY A 52 -34.32 15.95 -35.38
CA GLY A 52 -35.69 15.48 -35.16
C GLY A 52 -36.60 16.48 -34.45
N ASP A 53 -36.20 17.02 -33.29
CA ASP A 53 -37.09 17.86 -32.48
C ASP A 53 -36.50 19.25 -32.20
N LYS A 54 -37.17 20.30 -32.71
CA LYS A 54 -36.69 21.69 -32.66
C LYS A 54 -37.06 22.47 -31.39
N ASN A 55 -37.69 21.83 -30.39
CA ASN A 55 -38.22 22.54 -29.21
C ASN A 55 -37.94 21.85 -27.85
N ALA A 56 -36.96 20.95 -27.73
CA ALA A 56 -36.56 20.38 -26.44
C ALA A 56 -35.44 21.22 -25.76
N PRO A 57 -35.47 21.41 -24.43
CA PRO A 57 -34.40 22.12 -23.71
C PRO A 57 -33.07 21.37 -23.79
N THR A 58 -31.98 22.10 -24.07
CA THR A 58 -30.63 21.53 -24.26
C THR A 58 -30.08 20.95 -22.96
N ARG A 59 -29.82 19.63 -22.96
CA ARG A 59 -29.15 18.95 -21.85
C ARG A 59 -27.63 19.22 -21.92
N MET A 60 -27.09 19.87 -20.91
CA MET A 60 -25.65 20.10 -20.76
C MET A 60 -25.01 18.88 -20.08
N VAL A 61 -23.86 18.44 -20.56
CA VAL A 61 -23.05 17.39 -19.89
C VAL A 61 -21.67 17.95 -19.59
N VAL A 62 -21.09 17.48 -18.49
CA VAL A 62 -19.69 17.72 -18.14
C VAL A 62 -18.84 17.07 -19.23
N ALA A 63 -17.97 17.84 -19.89
CA ALA A 63 -17.01 17.27 -20.83
C ALA A 63 -16.16 16.20 -20.10
N PRO A 64 -15.87 15.04 -20.73
CA PRO A 64 -14.94 14.08 -20.13
C PRO A 64 -13.62 14.83 -19.91
N SER A 65 -13.21 14.94 -18.65
CA SER A 65 -11.98 15.63 -18.30
C SER A 65 -10.83 14.93 -19.01
N THR A 66 -10.21 15.59 -19.98
CA THR A 66 -8.94 15.17 -20.55
C THR A 66 -7.82 15.47 -19.55
N TYR A 67 -7.91 14.88 -18.36
CA TYR A 67 -6.73 14.68 -17.53
C TYR A 67 -5.94 13.55 -18.20
N THR A 68 -5.23 13.91 -19.26
CA THR A 68 -4.14 13.10 -19.77
C THR A 68 -3.08 13.16 -18.68
N LEU A 69 -2.90 12.06 -17.94
CA LEU A 69 -1.72 11.92 -17.08
C LEU A 69 -0.50 12.26 -17.95
N PRO A 70 0.46 13.07 -17.45
CA PRO A 70 1.70 13.28 -18.20
C PRO A 70 2.26 11.90 -18.56
N PRO A 71 2.88 11.75 -19.75
CA PRO A 71 3.55 10.51 -20.09
C PRO A 71 4.53 10.21 -18.95
N VAL A 72 4.26 9.16 -18.18
CA VAL A 72 5.31 8.52 -17.40
C VAL A 72 6.15 7.85 -18.46
N ASP A 73 7.09 8.62 -19.03
CA ASP A 73 8.07 8.10 -19.95
C ASP A 73 8.66 6.84 -19.31
N ASP A 74 8.71 5.75 -20.08
CA ASP A 74 9.52 4.55 -19.82
C ASP A 74 11.02 4.91 -19.85
N MET A 75 11.42 5.96 -19.13
CA MET A 75 12.79 6.29 -18.84
C MET A 75 13.28 5.24 -17.84
N PRO A 76 14.25 4.38 -18.22
CA PRO A 76 14.81 3.42 -17.28
C PRO A 76 15.38 4.20 -16.10
N MET A 77 14.80 3.99 -14.92
CA MET A 77 15.24 4.62 -13.69
C MET A 77 16.70 4.27 -13.45
N THR A 78 17.57 5.29 -13.40
CA THR A 78 18.98 5.04 -13.11
C THR A 78 19.14 4.53 -11.68
N PRO A 79 20.14 3.69 -11.38
CA PRO A 79 20.40 3.22 -10.02
C PRO A 79 20.56 4.36 -8.99
N GLU A 80 21.12 5.50 -9.41
CA GLU A 80 21.26 6.71 -8.58
C GLU A 80 19.91 7.36 -8.26
N MET A 81 19.00 7.42 -9.25
CA MET A 81 17.64 7.94 -9.04
C MET A 81 16.82 7.05 -8.12
N ILE A 82 17.03 5.73 -8.15
CA ILE A 82 16.37 4.78 -7.22
C ILE A 82 16.91 4.96 -5.79
N SER A 83 18.22 5.19 -5.65
CA SER A 83 18.85 5.39 -4.34
C SER A 83 18.40 6.67 -3.64
N ASN A 84 18.08 7.73 -4.38
CA ASN A 84 17.71 9.05 -3.84
C ASN A 84 16.21 9.26 -3.64
N ARG A 85 15.36 8.25 -3.91
CA ARG A 85 13.92 8.37 -3.66
C ARG A 85 13.61 8.31 -2.16
N PRO A 86 12.65 9.12 -1.67
CA PRO A 86 12.09 8.90 -0.34
C PRO A 86 11.51 7.48 -0.29
N GLN A 87 11.99 6.70 0.68
CA GLN A 87 11.61 5.31 0.84
C GLN A 87 10.28 5.24 1.57
N LEU A 88 9.18 5.19 0.82
CA LEU A 88 7.84 5.06 1.38
C LEU A 88 7.64 3.66 1.96
N SER A 89 7.17 3.59 3.20
CA SER A 89 6.69 2.35 3.80
C SER A 89 5.21 2.14 3.46
N ILE A 90 4.88 0.99 2.87
CA ILE A 90 3.57 0.72 2.27
C ILE A 90 2.99 -0.56 2.86
N ALA A 91 1.74 -0.51 3.32
CA ALA A 91 0.94 -1.69 3.65
C ALA A 91 -0.16 -1.92 2.60
N LEU A 92 -0.18 -3.10 2.01
CA LEU A 92 -1.14 -3.53 0.99
C LEU A 92 -2.15 -4.50 1.61
N VAL A 93 -3.43 -4.15 1.69
CA VAL A 93 -4.41 -4.91 2.49
C VAL A 93 -5.57 -5.39 1.64
N CYS A 94 -5.80 -6.70 1.61
CA CYS A 94 -7.01 -7.30 1.05
C CYS A 94 -7.71 -8.20 2.07
N HIS A 95 -8.68 -9.03 1.67
CA HIS A 95 -9.39 -9.90 2.61
C HIS A 95 -8.52 -11.04 3.16
N SER A 96 -7.99 -11.89 2.28
CA SER A 96 -7.33 -13.15 2.64
C SER A 96 -5.80 -13.12 2.54
N ASN A 97 -5.21 -12.06 1.97
CA ASN A 97 -3.77 -11.95 1.67
C ASN A 97 -3.18 -13.09 0.83
N VAL A 98 -3.87 -13.43 -0.27
CA VAL A 98 -3.46 -14.48 -1.22
C VAL A 98 -3.55 -14.06 -2.69
N ASN A 99 -4.09 -12.86 -2.97
CA ASN A 99 -4.32 -12.40 -4.34
C ASN A 99 -3.94 -10.93 -4.50
N ARG A 100 -4.91 -10.00 -4.53
CA ARG A 100 -4.71 -8.56 -4.80
C ARG A 100 -3.51 -7.94 -4.05
N SER A 101 -3.45 -8.10 -2.72
CA SER A 101 -2.35 -7.55 -1.92
C SER A 101 -1.00 -8.21 -2.20
N MET A 102 -0.98 -9.52 -2.51
CA MET A 102 0.26 -10.25 -2.78
C MET A 102 0.79 -10.02 -4.19
N GLU A 103 -0.08 -9.87 -5.18
CA GLU A 103 0.30 -9.50 -6.54
C GLU A 103 0.97 -8.12 -6.55
N ALA A 104 0.34 -7.14 -5.90
CA ALA A 104 0.92 -5.82 -5.76
C ALA A 104 2.22 -5.82 -4.94
N HIS A 105 2.31 -6.63 -3.89
CA HIS A 105 3.56 -6.79 -3.14
C HIS A 105 4.67 -7.31 -4.07
N ALA A 106 4.42 -8.39 -4.80
CA ALA A 106 5.39 -8.98 -5.72
C ALA A 106 5.88 -7.97 -6.76
N ILE A 107 4.97 -7.18 -7.36
CA ILE A 107 5.30 -6.14 -8.34
C ILE A 107 6.14 -5.03 -7.69
N LEU A 108 5.74 -4.50 -6.54
CA LEU A 108 6.49 -3.43 -5.88
C LEU A 108 7.88 -3.90 -5.43
N ALA A 109 7.98 -5.10 -4.87
CA ALA A 109 9.26 -5.69 -4.49
C ALA A 109 10.18 -5.89 -5.71
N ALA A 110 9.64 -6.37 -6.84
CA ALA A 110 10.39 -6.52 -8.08
C ALA A 110 10.87 -5.17 -8.67
N ASN A 111 10.18 -4.07 -8.37
CA ASN A 111 10.53 -2.72 -8.80
C ASN A 111 11.38 -1.94 -7.77
N GLY A 112 11.95 -2.63 -6.77
CA GLY A 112 12.93 -2.04 -5.86
C GLY A 112 12.35 -1.29 -4.65
N TYR A 113 11.04 -1.39 -4.39
CA TYR A 113 10.45 -0.88 -3.15
C TYR A 113 10.82 -1.79 -1.99
N LYS A 114 11.58 -1.26 -1.03
CA LYS A 114 12.17 -2.05 0.07
C LYS A 114 11.23 -2.26 1.27
N PHE A 115 10.32 -1.32 1.51
CA PHE A 115 9.48 -1.30 2.71
C PHE A 115 8.02 -1.58 2.36
N VAL A 116 7.74 -2.76 1.81
CA VAL A 116 6.39 -3.17 1.44
C VAL A 116 5.95 -4.33 2.32
N GLY A 117 4.80 -4.18 2.96
CA GLY A 117 4.09 -5.23 3.68
C GLY A 117 2.76 -5.53 3.00
N SER A 118 2.29 -6.77 3.08
CA SER A 118 0.96 -7.14 2.59
C SER A 118 0.18 -7.90 3.65
N TYR A 119 -1.12 -7.66 3.78
CA TYR A 119 -1.93 -8.17 4.89
C TYR A 119 -3.36 -8.53 4.48
N GLY A 120 -3.99 -9.32 5.34
CA GLY A 120 -5.39 -9.70 5.26
C GLY A 120 -6.18 -9.05 6.38
N ALA A 121 -7.32 -8.45 6.07
CA ALA A 121 -8.24 -7.89 7.08
C ALA A 121 -9.37 -8.85 7.48
N GLY A 122 -9.53 -9.96 6.74
CA GLY A 122 -10.53 -10.98 7.03
C GLY A 122 -10.28 -11.70 8.36
N SER A 123 -11.25 -12.52 8.77
CA SER A 123 -11.08 -13.41 9.93
C SER A 123 -10.31 -14.69 9.59
N LYS A 124 -10.47 -15.18 8.36
CA LYS A 124 -9.82 -16.38 7.83
C LYS A 124 -9.46 -16.19 6.36
N ILE A 125 -8.49 -16.96 5.90
CA ILE A 125 -8.14 -17.06 4.49
C ILE A 125 -9.20 -17.91 3.80
N ARG A 126 -9.78 -17.40 2.72
CA ARG A 126 -10.75 -18.13 1.88
C ARG A 126 -10.22 -18.25 0.45
N LEU A 127 -10.12 -19.49 -0.03
CA LEU A 127 -9.78 -19.84 -1.41
C LEU A 127 -10.97 -20.57 -2.06
N PRO A 128 -11.19 -20.41 -3.38
CA PRO A 128 -12.19 -21.19 -4.10
C PRO A 128 -11.98 -22.69 -3.86
N GLY A 129 -13.05 -23.38 -3.45
CA GLY A 129 -13.03 -24.83 -3.22
C GLY A 129 -13.85 -25.57 -4.26
N GLU A 130 -14.44 -26.71 -3.88
CA GLU A 130 -15.08 -27.63 -4.83
C GLU A 130 -16.31 -27.07 -5.52
N THR A 131 -17.07 -26.29 -4.75
CA THR A 131 -18.27 -25.60 -5.16
C THR A 131 -18.24 -24.20 -4.54
N ILE A 132 -19.11 -23.31 -5.00
CA ILE A 132 -19.23 -21.96 -4.43
C ILE A 132 -19.56 -21.97 -2.93
N THR A 133 -20.25 -23.01 -2.45
CA THR A 133 -20.66 -23.16 -1.05
C THR A 133 -19.63 -23.89 -0.18
N LYS A 134 -18.59 -24.49 -0.78
CA LYS A 134 -17.53 -25.23 -0.08
C LYS A 134 -16.15 -24.63 -0.38
N PRO A 135 -15.81 -23.44 0.14
CA PRO A 135 -14.47 -22.85 -0.01
C PRO A 135 -13.43 -23.63 0.81
N ASN A 136 -12.16 -23.54 0.42
CA ASN A 136 -11.05 -23.93 1.29
C ASN A 136 -10.78 -22.78 2.26
N VAL A 137 -10.76 -23.09 3.56
CA VAL A 137 -10.61 -22.09 4.62
C VAL A 137 -9.39 -22.44 5.45
N TYR A 138 -8.54 -21.45 5.72
CA TYR A 138 -7.35 -21.59 6.54
C TYR A 138 -7.26 -20.44 7.55
N ASP A 139 -6.60 -20.69 8.67
CA ASP A 139 -6.22 -19.65 9.62
C ASP A 139 -5.00 -18.87 9.14
N PHE A 140 -4.92 -17.59 9.51
CA PHE A 140 -3.73 -16.79 9.30
C PHE A 140 -2.52 -17.40 10.02
N GLY A 141 -1.32 -17.17 9.48
CA GLY A 141 -0.08 -17.78 9.99
C GLY A 141 0.21 -19.19 9.43
N ILE A 142 -0.76 -19.88 8.82
CA ILE A 142 -0.48 -21.11 8.06
C ILE A 142 0.36 -20.76 6.82
N SER A 143 1.45 -21.49 6.57
CA SER A 143 2.35 -21.19 5.46
C SER A 143 1.71 -21.45 4.09
N TYR A 144 2.11 -20.68 3.08
CA TYR A 144 1.67 -20.91 1.70
C TYR A 144 2.07 -22.31 1.21
N SER A 145 3.24 -22.81 1.61
CA SER A 145 3.74 -24.15 1.28
C SER A 145 2.85 -25.27 1.84
N TYR A 146 2.29 -25.08 3.04
CA TYR A 146 1.32 -26.02 3.61
C TYR A 146 0.01 -26.01 2.81
N MET A 147 -0.53 -24.83 2.50
CA MET A 147 -1.76 -24.71 1.68
C MET A 147 -1.60 -25.36 0.30
N ILE A 148 -0.43 -25.19 -0.34
CA ILE A 148 -0.12 -25.85 -1.62
C ILE A 148 -0.18 -27.38 -1.47
N SER A 149 0.43 -27.92 -0.41
CA SER A 149 0.46 -29.36 -0.16
C SER A 149 -0.93 -29.93 0.12
N ASP A 150 -1.73 -29.25 0.95
CA ASP A 150 -3.11 -29.62 1.25
C ASP A 150 -4.00 -29.62 -0.01
N LEU A 151 -3.92 -28.56 -0.83
CA LEU A 151 -4.69 -28.47 -2.06
C LEU A 151 -4.27 -29.50 -3.10
N LYS A 152 -2.96 -29.82 -3.20
CA LYS A 152 -2.48 -30.91 -4.06
C LYS A 152 -3.06 -32.26 -3.63
N HIS A 153 -3.06 -32.54 -2.32
CA HIS A 153 -3.64 -33.76 -1.77
C HIS A 153 -5.14 -33.87 -2.03
N LYS A 154 -5.88 -32.77 -1.91
CA LYS A 154 -7.32 -32.72 -2.21
C LYS A 154 -7.63 -32.95 -3.69
N ASN A 155 -7.06 -32.14 -4.58
CA ASN A 155 -7.26 -32.28 -6.03
C ASN A 155 -6.26 -31.44 -6.84
N GLN A 156 -5.04 -31.95 -7.05
CA GLN A 156 -4.00 -31.23 -7.78
C GLN A 156 -4.44 -30.74 -9.17
N SER A 157 -5.10 -31.57 -9.97
CA SER A 157 -5.50 -31.22 -11.34
C SER A 157 -6.40 -29.99 -11.37
N ARG A 158 -7.42 -29.96 -10.49
CA ARG A 158 -8.33 -28.82 -10.34
C ARG A 158 -7.60 -27.54 -9.95
N TYR A 159 -6.79 -27.59 -8.89
CA TYR A 159 -6.14 -26.40 -8.34
C TYR A 159 -4.96 -25.92 -9.20
N THR A 160 -4.46 -26.77 -10.09
CA THR A 160 -3.57 -26.37 -11.19
C THR A 160 -4.38 -25.63 -12.27
N LYS A 161 -5.48 -26.22 -12.75
CA LYS A 161 -6.31 -25.66 -13.84
C LYS A 161 -6.92 -24.29 -13.49
N ASN A 162 -7.31 -24.06 -12.24
CA ASN A 162 -7.85 -22.78 -11.79
C ASN A 162 -6.78 -21.76 -11.35
N GLY A 163 -5.49 -22.13 -11.42
CA GLY A 163 -4.37 -21.24 -11.12
C GLY A 163 -4.05 -21.02 -9.64
N ILE A 164 -4.80 -21.61 -8.69
CA ILE A 164 -4.56 -21.38 -7.26
C ILE A 164 -3.19 -21.89 -6.81
N LEU A 165 -2.75 -23.06 -7.29
CA LEU A 165 -1.42 -23.57 -6.92
C LEU A 165 -0.29 -22.65 -7.43
N GLY A 166 -0.44 -22.08 -8.63
CA GLY A 166 0.51 -21.11 -9.18
C GLY A 166 0.53 -19.81 -8.38
N MET A 167 -0.66 -19.29 -8.03
CA MET A 167 -0.83 -18.12 -7.18
C MET A 167 -0.16 -18.29 -5.81
N LEU A 168 -0.41 -19.39 -5.10
CA LEU A 168 0.22 -19.65 -3.80
C LEU A 168 1.74 -19.87 -3.94
N SER A 169 2.19 -20.44 -5.06
CA SER A 169 3.63 -20.60 -5.33
C SER A 169 4.34 -19.27 -5.57
N ARG A 170 3.67 -18.28 -6.18
CA ARG A 170 4.14 -16.90 -6.24
C ARG A 170 4.24 -16.32 -4.83
N ASP A 171 3.18 -16.45 -4.04
CA ASP A 171 3.10 -15.86 -2.70
C ASP A 171 4.18 -16.40 -1.75
N ALA A 172 4.46 -17.71 -1.83
CA ALA A 172 5.51 -18.37 -1.06
C ALA A 172 6.92 -17.83 -1.35
N LYS A 173 7.15 -17.22 -2.53
CA LYS A 173 8.43 -16.57 -2.87
C LYS A 173 8.53 -15.17 -2.28
N VAL A 174 7.40 -14.53 -1.98
CA VAL A 174 7.34 -13.18 -1.40
C VAL A 174 7.48 -13.25 0.12
N LYS A 175 6.71 -14.14 0.79
CA LYS A 175 6.80 -14.34 2.25
C LYS A 175 6.26 -15.70 2.68
N LEU A 176 6.49 -16.07 3.94
CA LEU A 176 6.20 -17.42 4.47
C LEU A 176 4.70 -17.75 4.55
N ALA A 177 3.89 -16.83 5.08
CA ALA A 177 2.49 -17.05 5.41
C ALA A 177 1.67 -15.78 5.21
N PRO A 178 0.34 -15.88 4.99
CA PRO A 178 -0.55 -14.74 5.11
C PRO A 178 -0.57 -14.19 6.53
N GLU A 179 -0.49 -12.87 6.63
CA GLU A 179 -0.49 -12.15 7.90
C GLU A 179 -1.77 -11.33 8.02
N ARG A 180 -2.34 -11.30 9.22
CA ARG A 180 -3.54 -10.55 9.52
C ARG A 180 -3.17 -9.12 9.93
N PHE A 181 -3.86 -8.13 9.35
CA PHE A 181 -3.53 -6.72 9.55
C PHE A 181 -3.69 -6.31 11.02
N GLN A 182 -4.80 -6.71 11.63
CA GLN A 182 -5.16 -6.35 13.00
C GLN A 182 -4.16 -6.88 14.02
N ASP A 183 -3.64 -8.09 13.77
CA ASP A 183 -2.70 -8.78 14.66
C ASP A 183 -1.25 -8.27 14.51
N THR A 184 -1.00 -7.37 13.55
CA THR A 184 0.32 -6.81 13.27
C THR A 184 0.43 -5.40 13.82
N VAL A 185 1.59 -5.05 14.37
CA VAL A 185 1.94 -3.67 14.69
C VAL A 185 2.36 -2.97 13.40
N ILE A 186 1.44 -2.21 12.81
CA ILE A 186 1.65 -1.52 11.55
C ILE A 186 2.10 -0.08 11.81
N ARG A 187 3.30 0.28 11.32
CA ARG A 187 3.80 1.65 11.23
C ARG A 187 4.26 1.88 9.81
N VAL A 188 3.40 2.52 9.02
CA VAL A 188 3.66 2.77 7.60
C VAL A 188 3.19 4.16 7.20
N ASP A 189 3.74 4.67 6.10
CA ASP A 189 3.37 5.98 5.54
C ASP A 189 2.09 5.89 4.70
N LEU A 190 1.85 4.74 4.04
CA LEU A 190 0.70 4.53 3.16
C LEU A 190 0.06 3.16 3.40
N VAL A 191 -1.26 3.13 3.54
CA VAL A 191 -2.05 1.90 3.53
C VAL A 191 -2.98 1.89 2.32
N ILE A 192 -2.91 0.83 1.50
CA ILE A 192 -3.77 0.64 0.32
C ILE A 192 -4.72 -0.53 0.60
N ALA A 193 -6.03 -0.25 0.63
CA ALA A 193 -7.07 -1.25 0.79
C ALA A 193 -7.74 -1.56 -0.57
N TYR A 194 -7.87 -2.84 -0.91
CA TYR A 194 -8.33 -3.28 -2.25
C TYR A 194 -9.85 -3.44 -2.40
N GLU A 195 -10.64 -3.09 -1.38
CA GLU A 195 -12.11 -3.06 -1.42
C GLU A 195 -12.65 -2.22 -0.26
N GLN A 196 -13.84 -1.66 -0.42
CA GLN A 196 -14.49 -0.80 0.58
C GLN A 196 -14.59 -1.47 1.95
N ARG A 197 -15.03 -2.73 2.01
CA ARG A 197 -15.16 -3.45 3.29
C ARG A 197 -13.81 -3.65 4.01
N VAL A 198 -12.73 -3.86 3.26
CA VAL A 198 -11.38 -3.97 3.84
C VAL A 198 -10.91 -2.61 4.33
N PHE A 199 -11.19 -1.55 3.57
CA PHE A 199 -10.89 -0.17 3.99
C PHE A 199 -11.57 0.17 5.32
N GLU A 200 -12.87 -0.11 5.45
CA GLU A 200 -13.64 0.12 6.68
C GLU A 200 -13.01 -0.61 7.88
N ILE A 201 -12.67 -1.90 7.72
CA ILE A 201 -12.03 -2.69 8.78
C ILE A 201 -10.66 -2.13 9.16
N VAL A 202 -9.85 -1.71 8.17
CA VAL A 202 -8.52 -1.15 8.39
C VAL A 202 -8.61 0.17 9.14
N VAL A 203 -9.51 1.07 8.73
CA VAL A 203 -9.72 2.36 9.41
C VAL A 203 -10.19 2.13 10.84
N GLU A 204 -11.15 1.23 11.05
CA GLU A 204 -11.64 0.88 12.38
C GLU A 204 -10.53 0.32 13.29
N ASP A 205 -9.66 -0.54 12.76
CA ASP A 205 -8.50 -1.08 13.51
C ASP A 205 -7.47 0.00 13.84
N LEU A 206 -7.17 0.89 12.90
CA LEU A 206 -6.22 1.99 13.10
C LEU A 206 -6.73 3.03 14.11
N LEU A 207 -8.04 3.30 14.14
CA LEU A 207 -8.64 4.23 15.12
C LEU A 207 -8.67 3.66 16.55
N ARG A 208 -8.52 2.35 16.72
CA ARG A 208 -8.49 1.68 18.02
C ARG A 208 -7.10 1.54 18.62
N LYS A 209 -6.05 1.73 17.81
CA LYS A 209 -4.63 1.61 18.21
C LYS A 209 -4.08 2.95 18.66
#